data_AF-A0A512CFJ7-F1
#
_entry.id   AF-A0A512CFJ7-F1
#
_cell.length_a   1.000
_cell.length_b   1.000
_cell.length_c   1.000
_cell.angle_alpha   90.00
_cell.angle_beta   90.00
_cell.angle_gamma   90.00
#
_symmetry.space_group_name_H-M   'P 1'
#
loop_
_entity.id
_entity.type
_entity.pdbx_description
1 polymer ?
#
loop_
_entity_poly.entity_id
_entity_poly.type
_entity_poly.pdbx_seq_one_letter_code
_entity_poly.pdbx_strand_id
1 'polypeptide(L)'
;MMGIDALSILWIAIAIMVVVGLFVALIFKADKVVELLKLDRGFDDDKIEIGSLEPADIIKIGTFIIGGLLILDNIPAFLSHTLFALKGDVVGLEYNNIQDKFNWAVSALNLIIGFLLITNYEFVAKILKTEKTEKE
;
A
#
# COMPACT_ATOMS: atom_id res chain seq x y z
N MET A 1 -36.28 7.19 -10.88
CA MET A 1 -35.25 8.23 -10.65
C MET A 1 -34.87 8.17 -9.18
N MET A 2 -33.68 7.67 -8.84
CA MET A 2 -33.17 7.80 -7.47
C MET A 2 -32.86 9.29 -7.25
N GLY A 3 -33.65 9.96 -6.41
CA GLY A 3 -33.34 11.32 -5.99
C GLY A 3 -32.03 11.32 -5.20
N ILE A 4 -31.18 12.30 -5.47
CA ILE A 4 -29.98 12.51 -4.66
C ILE A 4 -30.46 12.92 -3.26
N ASP A 5 -30.33 12.00 -2.30
CA ASP A 5 -30.68 12.26 -0.90
C ASP A 5 -29.56 13.05 -0.19
N ALA A 6 -29.92 13.81 0.84
CA ALA A 6 -28.97 14.60 1.63
C ALA A 6 -27.84 13.73 2.21
N LEU A 7 -28.14 12.46 2.53
CA LEU A 7 -27.14 11.47 2.96
C LEU A 7 -26.13 11.13 1.86
N SER A 8 -26.55 11.05 0.59
CA SER A 8 -25.65 10.80 -0.53
C SER A 8 -24.73 11.99 -0.78
N ILE A 9 -25.24 13.22 -0.66
CA ILE A 9 -24.45 14.45 -0.78
C ILE A 9 -23.40 14.53 0.32
N LEU A 10 -23.80 14.23 1.57
CA LEU A 10 -22.88 14.21 2.71
C LEU A 10 -21.75 13.20 2.50
N TRP A 11 -22.06 11.99 2.02
CA TRP A 11 -21.05 10.98 1.72
C TRP A 11 -20.05 11.42 0.66
N ILE A 12 -20.53 12.05 -0.42
CA ILE A 12 -19.66 12.58 -1.49
C ILE A 12 -18.75 13.68 -0.93
N ALA A 13 -19.30 14.60 -0.11
CA ALA A 13 -18.52 15.67 0.50
C ALA A 13 -17.42 15.12 1.43
N ILE A 14 -17.72 14.10 2.24
CA ILE A 14 -16.74 13.43 3.09
C ILE A 14 -15.65 12.75 2.24
N ALA A 15 -16.04 12.04 1.18
CA ALA A 15 -15.07 11.39 0.30
C ALA A 15 -14.10 12.40 -0.33
N ILE A 16 -14.62 13.52 -0.85
CA ILE A 16 -13.79 14.60 -1.40
C ILE A 16 -12.87 15.18 -0.32
N MET A 17 -13.40 15.44 0.88
CA MET A 17 -12.61 15.97 2.00
C MET A 17 -11.46 15.03 2.37
N VAL A 18 -11.70 13.73 2.41
CA VAL A 18 -10.67 12.72 2.69
C VAL A 18 -9.60 12.70 1.60
N VAL A 19 -10.00 12.71 0.32
CA VAL A 19 -9.05 12.69 -0.81
C VAL A 19 -8.19 13.96 -0.83
N VAL A 20 -8.80 15.14 -0.68
CA VAL A 20 -8.09 16.42 -0.62
C VAL A 20 -7.19 16.48 0.63
N GLY A 21 -7.68 16.01 1.77
CA GLY A 21 -6.91 15.94 3.01
C GLY A 21 -5.67 15.06 2.89
N LEU A 22 -5.81 13.88 2.29
CA LEU A 22 -4.70 12.97 1.97
C LEU A 22 -3.70 13.65 1.03
N PHE A 23 -4.17 14.27 -0.05
CA PHE A 23 -3.31 14.99 -0.99
C PHE A 23 -2.49 16.09 -0.30
N VAL A 24 -3.15 16.90 0.54
CA VAL A 24 -2.47 17.96 1.29
C VAL A 24 -1.46 17.39 2.27
N ALA A 25 -1.80 16.30 2.97
CA ALA A 25 -0.90 15.65 3.91
C ALA A 25 0.34 15.06 3.21
N LEU A 26 0.14 14.36 2.09
CA LEU A 26 1.22 13.71 1.35
C LEU A 26 2.17 14.71 0.67
N ILE A 27 1.66 15.84 0.17
CA ILE A 27 2.49 16.81 -0.55
C ILE A 27 3.09 17.87 0.37
N PHE A 28 2.29 18.48 1.24
CA PHE A 28 2.75 19.61 2.07
C PHE A 28 3.30 19.17 3.43
N LYS A 29 3.06 17.91 3.83
CA LYS A 29 3.53 17.35 5.12
C LYS A 29 4.22 16.00 4.94
N ALA A 30 4.88 15.80 3.80
CA ALA A 30 5.60 14.57 3.47
C ALA A 30 6.50 14.09 4.63
N ASP A 31 7.29 15.00 5.22
CA ASP A 31 8.18 14.68 6.35
C ASP A 31 7.42 14.09 7.55
N LYS A 32 6.23 14.64 7.87
CA LYS A 32 5.40 14.12 8.96
C LYS A 32 4.77 12.78 8.62
N VAL A 33 4.50 12.52 7.34
CA VAL A 33 4.01 11.23 6.88
C VAL A 33 5.12 10.19 6.99
N VAL A 34 6.35 10.56 6.59
CA VAL A 34 7.56 9.73 6.74
C VAL A 34 7.79 9.38 8.20
N GLU A 35 7.74 10.36 9.11
CA GLU A 35 7.90 10.16 10.55
C GLU A 35 6.77 9.30 11.15
N LEU A 36 5.50 9.56 10.77
CA LEU A 36 4.34 8.81 11.27
C LEU A 36 4.40 7.34 10.88
N LEU A 37 4.77 7.06 9.64
CA LEU A 37 4.89 5.71 9.10
C LEU A 37 6.27 5.09 9.38
N LYS A 38 7.20 5.88 9.96
CA LYS A 38 8.60 5.51 10.22
C LYS A 38 9.29 4.95 8.98
N LEU A 39 9.12 5.63 7.84
CA LEU A 39 9.68 5.19 6.55
C LEU A 39 11.20 5.40 6.46
N ASP A 40 11.76 6.24 7.34
CA ASP A 40 13.20 6.45 7.57
C ASP A 40 13.85 5.30 8.36
N ARG A 41 13.05 4.50 9.07
CA ARG A 41 13.53 3.46 9.97
C ARG A 41 14.30 2.38 9.23
N GLY A 42 15.58 2.24 9.58
CA GLY A 42 16.52 1.31 8.95
C GLY A 42 17.20 1.85 7.69
N PHE A 43 17.06 3.16 7.45
CA PHE A 43 17.93 4.01 6.63
C PHE A 43 18.62 5.11 7.47
N ASP A 44 18.58 4.99 8.81
CA ASP A 44 19.09 5.96 9.79
C ASP A 44 20.62 5.98 9.92
N ASP A 45 21.28 4.86 9.62
CA ASP A 45 22.73 4.80 9.49
C ASP A 45 23.09 4.91 8.01
N ASP A 46 24.04 5.82 7.75
CA ASP A 46 24.62 6.17 6.47
C ASP A 46 23.77 7.11 5.61
N LYS A 47 24.23 8.37 5.59
CA LYS A 47 24.10 9.22 4.40
C LYS A 47 24.27 8.31 3.18
N ILE A 48 23.30 8.32 2.28
CA ILE A 48 23.47 7.65 0.99
C ILE A 48 24.60 8.38 0.25
N GLU A 49 25.84 7.94 0.48
CA GLU A 49 26.99 8.36 -0.29
C GLU A 49 26.78 7.73 -1.67
N ILE A 50 26.25 8.53 -2.60
CA ILE A 50 25.94 8.09 -3.97
C ILE A 50 27.18 7.49 -4.68
N GLY A 51 28.39 7.73 -4.16
CA GLY A 51 29.65 7.13 -4.61
C GLY A 51 29.95 5.71 -4.11
N SER A 52 29.23 5.16 -3.12
CA SER A 52 29.52 3.87 -2.48
C SER A 52 28.30 2.96 -2.27
N LEU A 53 27.25 3.13 -3.07
CA LEU A 53 26.05 2.28 -3.02
C LEU A 53 26.40 0.81 -3.30
N GLU A 54 26.27 -0.06 -2.30
CA GLU A 54 26.44 -1.49 -2.53
C GLU A 54 25.27 -2.05 -3.35
N PRO A 55 25.46 -3.12 -4.12
CA PRO A 55 24.36 -3.83 -4.78
C PRO A 55 23.23 -4.24 -3.83
N ALA A 56 23.56 -4.48 -2.55
CA ALA A 56 22.59 -4.79 -1.51
C ALA A 56 21.63 -3.63 -1.26
N ASP A 57 22.11 -2.39 -1.24
CA ASP A 57 21.30 -1.21 -0.93
C ASP A 57 20.34 -0.89 -2.07
N ILE A 58 20.76 -1.10 -3.32
CA ILE A 58 19.89 -1.02 -4.49
C ILE A 58 18.74 -2.04 -4.38
N ILE A 59 19.03 -3.27 -3.94
CA ILE A 59 18.00 -4.30 -3.75
C ILE A 59 17.07 -3.95 -2.59
N LYS A 60 17.58 -3.40 -1.48
CA LYS A 60 16.75 -2.94 -0.35
C LYS A 60 15.77 -1.85 -0.80
N ILE A 61 16.28 -0.81 -1.47
CA ILE A 61 15.47 0.30 -2.00
C ILE A 61 14.45 -0.22 -3.01
N GLY A 62 14.87 -1.07 -3.95
CA GLY A 62 13.97 -1.68 -4.93
C GLY A 62 12.87 -2.51 -4.27
N THR A 63 13.21 -3.33 -3.27
CA THR A 63 12.24 -4.14 -2.51
C THR A 63 11.23 -3.26 -1.77
N PHE A 64 11.72 -2.20 -1.12
CA PHE A 64 10.88 -1.23 -0.42
C PHE A 64 9.89 -0.54 -1.37
N ILE A 65 10.37 -0.06 -2.52
CA ILE A 65 9.53 0.59 -3.54
C ILE A 65 8.49 -0.39 -4.10
N ILE A 66 8.90 -1.61 -4.47
CA ILE A 66 7.99 -2.64 -5.00
C ILE A 66 6.92 -2.96 -3.95
N GLY A 67 7.31 -3.19 -2.70
CA GLY A 67 6.36 -3.44 -1.61
C GLY A 67 5.39 -2.28 -1.40
N GLY A 68 5.89 -1.05 -1.43
CA GLY A 68 5.10 0.18 -1.34
C GLY A 68 4.06 0.31 -2.45
N LEU A 69 4.46 0.13 -3.70
CA LEU A 69 3.54 0.17 -4.85
C LEU A 69 2.48 -0.91 -4.75
N LEU A 70 2.86 -2.11 -4.33
CA LEU A 70 1.96 -3.25 -4.17
C LEU A 70 0.86 -2.95 -3.12
N ILE A 71 1.21 -2.26 -2.03
CA ILE A 71 0.23 -1.74 -1.06
C ILE A 71 -0.66 -0.67 -1.68
N LEU A 72 -0.06 0.35 -2.31
CA LEU A 72 -0.78 1.51 -2.84
C LEU A 72 -1.80 1.11 -3.92
N ASP A 73 -1.45 0.17 -4.79
CA ASP A 73 -2.32 -0.30 -5.87
C ASP A 73 -3.49 -1.16 -5.36
N ASN A 74 -3.30 -1.88 -4.24
CA ASN A 74 -4.27 -2.85 -3.74
C ASN A 74 -5.13 -2.35 -2.57
N ILE A 75 -4.70 -1.32 -1.83
CA ILE A 75 -5.47 -0.73 -0.71
C ILE A 75 -6.88 -0.28 -1.17
N PRO A 76 -7.02 0.49 -2.28
CA PRO A 76 -8.33 0.99 -2.69
C PRO A 76 -9.29 -0.15 -3.06
N ALA A 77 -8.79 -1.15 -3.78
CA ALA A 77 -9.56 -2.34 -4.16
C ALA A 77 -10.00 -3.12 -2.92
N PHE A 78 -9.08 -3.40 -2.00
CA PHE A 78 -9.37 -4.13 -0.76
C PHE A 78 -10.42 -3.41 0.09
N LEU A 79 -10.28 -2.10 0.30
CA LEU A 79 -11.24 -1.30 1.07
C LEU A 79 -12.62 -1.28 0.39
N SER A 80 -12.65 -1.11 -0.93
CA SER A 80 -13.91 -1.10 -1.69
C SER A 80 -14.63 -2.43 -1.56
N HIS A 81 -13.95 -3.54 -1.81
CA HIS A 81 -14.49 -4.89 -1.66
C HIS A 81 -14.94 -5.19 -0.22
N THR A 82 -14.18 -4.74 0.79
CA THR A 82 -14.56 -4.89 2.20
C THR A 82 -15.83 -4.11 2.53
N LEU A 83 -15.95 -2.86 2.05
CA LEU A 83 -17.15 -2.05 2.25
C LEU A 83 -18.36 -2.63 1.54
N PHE A 84 -18.21 -3.16 0.32
CA PHE A 84 -19.30 -3.78 -0.42
C PHE A 84 -19.74 -5.11 0.20
N ALA A 85 -18.80 -5.94 0.66
CA ALA A 85 -19.11 -7.17 1.39
C ALA A 85 -19.95 -6.85 2.65
N LEU A 86 -19.53 -5.85 3.43
CA LEU A 86 -20.25 -5.44 4.65
C LEU A 86 -21.64 -4.85 4.34
N LYS A 87 -21.77 -4.06 3.27
CA LYS A 87 -23.07 -3.53 2.82
C LYS A 87 -23.98 -4.64 2.29
N GLY A 88 -23.44 -5.64 1.61
CA GLY A 88 -24.20 -6.78 1.09
C GLY A 88 -24.90 -7.54 2.21
N ASP A 89 -24.20 -7.76 3.32
CA ASP A 89 -24.76 -8.44 4.50
C ASP A 89 -25.87 -7.63 5.20
N VAL A 90 -25.80 -6.29 5.16
CA VAL A 90 -26.77 -5.40 5.85
C VAL A 90 -27.97 -5.04 4.98
N VAL A 91 -27.77 -4.88 3.67
CA VAL A 91 -28.78 -4.36 2.72
C VAL A 91 -29.35 -5.46 1.81
N GLY A 92 -28.81 -6.68 1.87
CA GLY A 92 -29.26 -7.82 1.05
C GLY A 92 -28.89 -7.70 -0.43
N LEU A 93 -27.97 -6.79 -0.79
CA LEU A 93 -27.42 -6.71 -2.13
C LEU A 93 -26.40 -7.85 -2.30
N GLU A 94 -26.61 -8.72 -3.29
CA GLU A 94 -25.76 -9.89 -3.51
C GLU A 94 -24.32 -9.50 -3.89
N TYR A 95 -23.46 -9.35 -2.89
CA TYR A 95 -22.01 -9.41 -3.03
C TYR A 95 -21.57 -10.88 -3.14
N ASN A 96 -22.11 -11.60 -4.13
CA ASN A 96 -21.95 -13.06 -4.27
C ASN A 96 -21.32 -13.49 -5.58
N ASN A 97 -20.77 -12.57 -6.37
CA ASN A 97 -20.01 -12.95 -7.54
C ASN A 97 -18.66 -13.54 -7.12
N ILE A 98 -18.35 -14.75 -7.60
CA ILE A 98 -17.11 -15.47 -7.27
C ILE A 98 -15.88 -14.62 -7.62
N GLN A 99 -15.97 -13.86 -8.71
CA GLN A 99 -14.91 -12.96 -9.15
C GLN A 99 -14.61 -11.85 -8.13
N ASP A 100 -15.61 -11.27 -7.49
CA ASP A 100 -15.42 -10.19 -6.51
C ASP A 100 -14.78 -10.70 -5.23
N LYS A 101 -15.15 -11.91 -4.80
CA LYS A 101 -14.51 -12.60 -3.66
C LYS A 101 -13.06 -12.96 -3.96
N PHE A 102 -12.78 -13.42 -5.18
CA PHE A 102 -11.43 -13.70 -5.63
C PHE A 102 -10.56 -12.44 -5.69
N ASN A 103 -11.07 -11.36 -6.30
CA ASN A 103 -10.37 -10.07 -6.36
C ASN A 103 -10.13 -9.49 -4.96
N TRP A 104 -11.09 -9.64 -4.05
CA TRP A 104 -10.92 -9.24 -2.65
C TRP A 104 -9.78 -10.02 -1.97
N ALA A 105 -9.77 -11.36 -2.10
CA ALA A 105 -8.72 -12.20 -1.54
C ALA A 105 -7.34 -11.89 -2.14
N VAL A 106 -7.26 -11.69 -3.46
CA VAL A 106 -6.01 -11.31 -4.14
C VAL A 106 -5.53 -9.95 -3.65
N SER A 107 -6.41 -8.96 -3.54
CA SER A 107 -6.04 -7.63 -3.02
C SER A 107 -5.53 -7.72 -1.58
N ALA A 108 -6.13 -8.54 -0.72
CA ALA A 108 -5.67 -8.77 0.64
C ALA A 108 -4.29 -9.45 0.69
N LEU A 109 -4.09 -10.50 -0.13
CA LEU A 109 -2.80 -11.20 -0.25
C LEU A 109 -1.70 -10.23 -0.69
N ASN A 110 -2.01 -9.40 -1.69
CA ASN A 110 -1.11 -8.36 -2.16
C ASN A 110 -0.75 -7.40 -1.02
N LEU A 111 -1.72 -6.90 -0.24
CA LEU A 111 -1.39 -6.06 0.92
C LEU A 111 -0.44 -6.73 1.92
N ILE A 112 -0.65 -8.02 2.21
CA ILE A 112 0.21 -8.79 3.10
C ILE A 112 1.62 -8.91 2.51
N ILE A 113 1.75 -9.27 1.24
CA ILE A 113 3.03 -9.40 0.54
C ILE A 113 3.76 -8.05 0.53
N GLY A 114 3.07 -6.98 0.12
CA GLY A 114 3.65 -5.64 0.08
C GLY A 114 4.13 -5.19 1.46
N PHE A 115 3.35 -5.44 2.51
CA PHE A 115 3.75 -5.16 3.88
C PHE A 115 4.98 -5.97 4.31
N LEU A 116 5.02 -7.27 4.01
CA LEU A 116 6.17 -8.12 4.32
C LEU A 116 7.46 -7.66 3.60
N LEU A 117 7.36 -7.20 2.36
CA LEU A 117 8.50 -6.66 1.60
C LEU A 117 9.01 -5.35 2.24
N ILE A 118 8.12 -4.47 2.68
CA ILE A 118 8.51 -3.21 3.36
C ILE A 118 9.08 -3.47 4.75
N THR A 119 8.58 -4.45 5.51
CA THR A 119 9.10 -4.70 6.86
C THR A 119 10.34 -5.58 6.89
N ASN A 120 10.57 -6.38 5.84
CA ASN A 120 11.66 -7.35 5.78
C ASN A 120 12.58 -7.13 4.57
N TYR A 121 12.75 -5.90 4.10
CA TYR A 121 13.57 -5.60 2.90
C TYR A 121 15.02 -6.08 3.04
N GLU A 122 15.60 -6.08 4.25
CA GLU A 122 16.96 -6.59 4.50
C GLU A 122 17.06 -8.10 4.24
N PHE A 123 16.04 -8.85 4.64
CA PHE A 123 15.98 -10.31 4.43
C PHE A 123 15.89 -10.63 2.93
N VAL A 124 15.06 -9.90 2.19
CA VAL A 124 14.94 -10.03 0.74
C VAL A 124 16.27 -9.69 0.04
N ALA A 125 16.92 -8.59 0.45
CA ALA A 125 18.22 -8.20 -0.08
C ALA A 125 19.30 -9.26 0.18
N LYS A 126 19.29 -9.91 1.35
CA LYS A 126 20.21 -11.00 1.67
C LYS A 126 20.02 -12.22 0.77
N ILE A 127 18.77 -12.66 0.57
CA ILE A 127 18.45 -13.81 -0.30
C ILE A 127 18.96 -13.55 -1.72
N LEU A 128 18.65 -12.36 -2.27
CA LEU A 128 18.98 -12.02 -3.64
C LEU A 128 20.48 -11.75 -3.86
N LYS A 129 21.22 -11.36 -2.82
CA LYS A 129 22.69 -11.23 -2.89
C LYS A 129 23.38 -12.59 -3.00
N THR A 130 22.87 -13.62 -2.32
CA THR A 130 23.48 -14.96 -2.30
C THR A 130 23.42 -15.67 -3.66
N GLU A 131 22.38 -15.45 -4.46
CA GLU A 131 22.26 -16.13 -5.77
C GLU A 131 23.27 -15.68 -6.82
N LYS A 132 23.89 -14.50 -6.68
CA LYS A 132 24.89 -14.02 -7.64
C LYS A 132 26.27 -14.65 -7.45
N THR A 133 26.60 -15.16 -6.27
CA THR A 133 27.94 -15.66 -5.96
C THR A 133 28.12 -17.16 -6.28
N GLU A 134 27.05 -17.88 -6.59
CA GLU A 134 27.10 -19.33 -6.90
C GLU A 134 27.34 -19.65 -8.40
N LYS A 135 27.61 -18.65 -9.25
CA LYS A 135 27.77 -18.84 -10.71
C LYS A 135 29.06 -18.29 -11.33
N GLU A 136 30.10 -18.03 -10.55
CA GLU A 136 31.46 -17.76 -11.07
C GLU A 136 32.43 -18.90 -10.78
#